data_AF-A0A7X7PSV4-F1
#
_entry.id   AF-A0A7X7PSV4-F1
#
_cell.length_a   1.000
_cell.length_b   1.000
_cell.length_c   1.000
_cell.angle_alpha   90.00
_cell.angle_beta   90.00
_cell.angle_gamma   90.00
#
_symmetry.space_group_name_H-M   'P 1'
#
loop_
_entity.id
_entity.type
_entity.pdbx_description
1 polymer ?
#
loop_
_entity_poly.entity_id
_entity_poly.type
_entity_poly.pdbx_seq_one_letter_code
_entity_poly.pdbx_strand_id
1 'polypeptide(L)'
;LAVYGYEMALKESFMHLERKKRPTVWTWMQKPRNAWAHYILAIHKGKEGHWILIKGVKMCDTFTEGRWTFVVDGPHRGARIMEVFEVRRALEL
;
A
#
# COMPACT_ATOMS: atom_id res chain seq x y z
N LEU A 1 -9.45 -8.56 -9.55
CA LEU A 1 -9.06 -7.32 -10.25
C LEU A 1 -9.09 -7.49 -11.77
N ALA A 2 -8.47 -8.55 -12.31
CA ALA A 2 -8.51 -8.83 -13.75
C ALA A 2 -9.93 -8.89 -14.34
N VAL A 3 -10.87 -9.55 -13.66
CA VAL A 3 -12.30 -9.60 -14.06
C VAL A 3 -12.95 -8.20 -14.19
N TYR A 4 -12.43 -7.21 -13.47
CA TYR A 4 -12.91 -5.83 -13.51
C TYR A 4 -12.09 -4.93 -14.45
N GLY A 5 -11.21 -5.50 -15.28
CA GLY A 5 -10.33 -4.73 -16.16
C GLY A 5 -9.20 -3.99 -15.43
N TYR A 6 -8.72 -4.53 -14.31
CA TYR A 6 -7.58 -3.98 -13.57
C TYR A 6 -6.43 -4.98 -13.46
N GLU A 7 -5.22 -4.50 -13.67
CA GLU A 7 -3.98 -5.20 -13.40
C GLU A 7 -3.44 -4.81 -12.02
N MET A 8 -2.86 -5.78 -11.33
CA MET A 8 -2.10 -5.58 -10.10
C MET A 8 -0.68 -6.11 -10.31
N ALA A 9 0.31 -5.22 -10.29
CA ALA A 9 1.71 -5.55 -10.51
C ALA A 9 2.53 -5.33 -9.23
N LEU A 10 3.37 -6.30 -8.86
CA LEU A 10 4.32 -6.12 -7.76
C LEU A 10 5.35 -5.07 -8.16
N LYS A 11 5.40 -3.96 -7.41
CA LYS A 11 6.29 -2.83 -7.68
C LYS A 11 7.57 -2.86 -6.86
N GLU A 12 7.43 -3.18 -5.57
CA GLU A 12 8.56 -3.28 -4.64
C GLU A 12 8.28 -4.41 -3.64
N SER A 13 9.30 -5.23 -3.33
CA SER A 13 9.23 -6.21 -2.24
C SER A 13 10.39 -6.00 -1.27
N PHE A 14 10.07 -5.91 0.02
CA PHE A 14 11.02 -5.74 1.12
C PHE A 14 11.15 -7.03 1.95
N MET A 15 10.62 -8.14 1.46
CA MET A 15 10.65 -9.42 2.17
C MET A 15 12.08 -9.95 2.37
N HIS A 16 13.01 -9.55 1.50
CA HIS A 16 14.45 -9.83 1.63
C HIS A 16 15.13 -9.08 2.79
N LEU A 17 14.46 -8.08 3.39
CA LEU A 17 14.99 -7.33 4.53
C LEU A 17 14.40 -7.84 5.84
N GLU A 18 15.20 -7.77 6.90
CA GLU A 18 14.70 -7.92 8.28
C GLU A 18 13.66 -6.85 8.59
N ARG A 19 12.64 -7.19 9.39
CA ARG A 19 11.49 -6.32 9.69
C ARG A 19 11.87 -4.89 10.07
N LYS A 20 12.89 -4.69 10.90
CA LYS A 20 13.32 -3.37 11.38
C LYS A 20 13.96 -2.50 10.29
N LYS A 21 14.51 -3.12 9.23
CA LYS A 21 15.17 -2.44 8.10
C LYS A 21 14.20 -2.04 6.99
N ARG A 22 12.97 -2.56 7.00
CA ARG A 22 11.93 -2.23 6.00
C ARG A 22 11.44 -0.79 6.16
N PRO A 23 11.04 -0.11 5.07
CA PRO A 23 10.47 1.22 5.17
C PRO A 23 9.16 1.18 5.96
N THR A 24 8.88 2.26 6.71
CA THR A 24 7.53 2.48 7.23
C THR A 24 6.63 3.02 6.14
N VAL A 25 5.31 2.87 6.31
CA VAL A 25 4.30 3.55 5.48
C VAL A 25 4.62 5.04 5.37
N TRP A 26 4.94 5.71 6.49
CA TRP A 26 5.26 7.14 6.49
C TRP A 26 6.51 7.50 5.67
N THR A 27 7.62 6.77 5.85
CA THR A 27 8.85 7.04 5.08
C THR A 27 8.67 6.74 3.59
N TRP A 28 7.91 5.69 3.25
CA TRP A 28 7.57 5.39 1.87
C TRP A 28 6.70 6.51 1.28
N MET A 29 5.76 7.06 2.06
CA MET A 29 4.89 8.19 1.71
C MET A 29 5.63 9.50 1.41
N GLN A 30 6.88 9.65 1.82
CA GLN A 30 7.70 10.83 1.50
C GLN A 30 8.43 10.72 0.16
N LYS A 31 8.53 9.51 -0.42
CA LYS A 31 9.18 9.32 -1.72
C LYS A 31 8.31 9.86 -2.86
N PRO A 32 8.89 10.25 -4.01
CA PRO A 32 8.11 10.49 -5.22
C PRO A 32 7.33 9.24 -5.63
N ARG A 33 6.05 9.40 -5.96
CA ARG A 33 5.16 8.31 -6.42
C ARG A 33 4.21 8.85 -7.49
N ASN A 34 3.70 7.97 -8.33
CA ASN A 34 2.62 8.34 -9.24
C ASN A 34 1.33 8.60 -8.44
N ALA A 35 0.91 9.86 -8.35
CA ALA A 35 -0.28 10.27 -7.60
C ALA A 35 -1.60 9.76 -8.22
N TRP A 36 -1.58 9.36 -9.49
CA TRP A 36 -2.73 8.86 -10.25
C TRP A 36 -2.91 7.34 -10.15
N ALA A 37 -1.89 6.63 -9.65
CA ALA A 37 -1.95 5.19 -9.42
C ALA A 37 -2.58 4.87 -8.05
N HIS A 38 -3.21 3.70 -7.97
CA HIS A 38 -3.61 3.11 -6.70
C HIS A 38 -2.51 2.14 -6.25
N TYR A 39 -2.18 2.13 -4.97
CA TYR A 39 -1.21 1.20 -4.42
C TYR A 39 -1.84 0.36 -3.33
N ILE A 40 -1.68 -0.95 -3.42
CA ILE A 40 -2.01 -1.88 -2.35
C ILE A 40 -0.70 -2.22 -1.64
N LEU A 41 -0.61 -1.91 -0.35
CA LEU A 41 0.57 -2.21 0.47
C LEU A 41 0.24 -3.35 1.41
N ALA A 42 1.07 -4.39 1.38
CA ALA A 42 1.12 -5.39 2.43
C ALA A 42 2.01 -4.84 3.55
N ILE A 43 1.48 -4.68 4.76
CA ILE A 43 2.19 -4.14 5.92
C ILE A 43 2.26 -5.14 7.06
N HIS A 44 3.32 -5.08 7.85
CA HIS A 44 3.43 -5.87 9.08
C HIS A 44 2.58 -5.27 10.19
N LYS A 45 1.48 -5.93 10.48
CA LYS A 45 0.64 -5.73 11.66
C LYS A 45 0.41 -7.09 12.33
N GLY A 46 0.62 -7.17 13.64
CA GLY A 46 0.48 -8.44 14.37
C GLY A 46 1.37 -9.56 13.82
N LYS A 47 0.82 -10.77 13.76
CA LYS A 47 1.49 -11.97 13.21
C LYS A 47 1.23 -12.20 11.72
N GLU A 48 0.03 -11.86 11.24
CA GLU A 48 -0.44 -12.23 9.89
C GLU A 48 -0.19 -11.16 8.82
N GLY A 49 0.17 -9.93 9.23
CA GLY A 49 0.24 -8.80 8.31
C GLY A 49 -1.14 -8.19 8.06
N HIS A 50 -1.18 -7.12 7.30
CA HIS A 50 -2.41 -6.38 6.99
C HIS A 50 -2.28 -5.67 5.65
N TRP A 51 -3.38 -5.48 4.94
CA TRP A 51 -3.39 -4.82 3.64
C TRP A 51 -4.02 -3.44 3.76
N ILE A 52 -3.36 -2.44 3.18
CA ILE A 52 -3.89 -1.07 3.09
C ILE A 52 -3.90 -0.60 1.63
N LEU A 53 -4.95 0.10 1.24
CA LEU A 53 -5.02 0.78 -0.04
C LEU A 53 -4.57 2.24 0.15
N ILE A 54 -3.69 2.73 -0.72
CA ILE A 54 -3.23 4.12 -0.75
C ILE A 54 -3.51 4.72 -2.13
N LYS A 55 -4.06 5.95 -2.13
CA LYS A 55 -4.17 6.80 -3.31
C LYS A 55 -3.82 8.24 -2.96
N GLY A 56 -2.83 8.80 -3.66
CA GLY A 56 -2.29 10.11 -3.32
C GLY A 56 -1.77 10.14 -1.87
N VAL A 57 -2.43 10.92 -1.01
CA VAL A 57 -2.11 11.06 0.43
C VAL A 57 -3.12 10.38 1.36
N LYS A 58 -4.10 9.68 0.80
CA LYS A 58 -5.16 9.04 1.57
C LYS A 58 -5.00 7.52 1.55
N MET A 59 -5.50 6.89 2.60
CA MET A 59 -5.61 5.44 2.69
C MET A 59 -6.99 4.99 3.17
N CYS A 60 -7.31 3.75 2.87
CA CYS A 60 -8.38 3.01 3.50
C CYS A 60 -8.02 1.54 3.63
N ASP A 61 -8.68 0.87 4.57
CA ASP A 61 -8.53 -0.56 4.84
C ASP A 61 -9.73 -1.05 5.67
N THR A 62 -9.65 -2.25 6.22
CA THR A 62 -10.69 -2.78 7.11
C THR A 62 -10.72 -2.09 8.47
N PHE A 63 -9.61 -1.52 8.96
CA PHE A 63 -9.56 -0.79 10.22
C PHE A 63 -10.29 0.56 10.14
N THR A 64 -10.21 1.23 9.00
CA THR A 64 -10.96 2.46 8.72
C THR A 64 -12.36 2.19 8.16
N GLU A 65 -12.82 0.94 8.14
CA GLU A 65 -14.12 0.53 7.58
C GLU A 65 -14.29 1.00 6.12
N GLY A 66 -13.19 0.99 5.36
CA GLY A 66 -13.17 1.48 3.99
C GLY A 66 -13.23 3.01 3.85
N ARG A 67 -13.32 3.77 4.95
CA ARG A 67 -13.31 5.23 4.89
C ARG A 67 -11.92 5.75 4.54
N TRP A 68 -11.89 6.67 3.58
CA TRP A 68 -10.66 7.36 3.19
C TRP A 68 -10.22 8.33 4.28
N THR A 69 -9.01 8.12 4.79
CA THR A 69 -8.38 8.96 5.81
C THR A 69 -7.01 9.42 5.32
N PHE A 70 -6.49 10.52 5.86
CA PHE A 70 -5.12 10.91 5.55
C PHE A 70 -4.13 9.89 6.13
N VAL A 71 -3.12 9.51 5.37
CA VAL A 71 -2.11 8.55 5.82
C VAL A 71 -1.37 9.08 7.06
N VAL A 72 -1.19 10.41 7.16
CA VAL A 72 -0.56 11.02 8.33
C VAL A 72 -1.39 10.75 9.59
N ASP A 73 -2.72 10.89 9.53
CA ASP A 73 -3.59 10.73 10.70
C ASP A 73 -3.96 9.28 11.00
N GLY A 74 -3.76 8.38 10.04
CA GLY A 74 -4.23 7.03 10.17
C GLY A 74 -3.31 6.08 10.95
N PRO A 75 -3.83 4.89 11.32
CA PRO A 75 -3.27 4.00 12.34
C PRO A 75 -1.98 3.26 11.93
N HIS A 76 -1.53 3.42 10.68
CA HIS A 76 -0.49 2.57 10.07
C HIS A 76 0.80 3.30 9.72
N ARG A 77 0.96 4.58 10.07
CA ARG A 77 2.14 5.39 9.70
C ARG A 77 3.48 4.71 10.03
N GLY A 78 3.54 3.98 11.14
CA GLY A 78 4.74 3.28 11.64
C GLY A 78 4.84 1.81 11.21
N ALA A 79 3.83 1.27 10.51
CA ALA A 79 3.83 -0.11 10.06
C ALA A 79 4.91 -0.31 8.98
N ARG A 80 5.58 -1.46 9.04
CA ARG A 80 6.67 -1.80 8.12
C ARG A 80 6.09 -2.45 6.87
N ILE A 81 6.50 -1.97 5.70
CA ILE A 81 5.98 -2.50 4.43
C ILE A 81 6.66 -3.82 4.12
N MET A 82 5.87 -4.81 3.71
CA MET A 82 6.31 -6.09 3.18
C MET A 82 6.43 -5.98 1.68
N GLU A 83 5.36 -5.55 1.00
CA GLU A 83 5.27 -5.48 -0.45
C GLU A 83 4.39 -4.30 -0.88
N VAL A 84 4.66 -3.76 -2.06
CA VAL A 84 3.93 -2.68 -2.71
C VAL A 84 3.44 -3.20 -4.05
N PHE A 85 2.14 -3.20 -4.26
CA PHE A 85 1.51 -3.53 -5.52
C PHE A 85 0.92 -2.26 -6.12
N GLU A 86 1.17 -2.03 -7.39
CA GLU A 86 0.54 -0.97 -8.16
C GLU A 86 -0.69 -1.54 -8.87
N VAL A 87 -1.83 -0.86 -8.73
CA VAL A 87 -3.09 -1.22 -9.38
C VAL A 87 -3.45 -0.18 -10.41
N ARG A 88 -3.60 -0.63 -11.66
CA ARG A 88 -3.95 0.21 -12.82
C ARG A 88 -5.06 -0.46 -13.61
N ARG A 89 -5.79 0.34 -14.39
CA ARG A 89 -6.72 -0.21 -15.38
C ARG A 89 -5.88 -0.96 -16.41
N ALA A 90 -6.23 -2.21 -16.69
CA ALA A 90 -5.66 -2.96 -17.79
C ALA A 90 -6.11 -2.24 -19.08
N LEU A 91 -5.16 -1.76 -19.86
CA LEU A 91 -5.46 -1.34 -21.22
C LEU A 91 -5.74 -2.64 -21.98
N GLU A 92 -6.96 -2.79 -22.51
CA GLU A 92 -7.31 -3.92 -23.37
C GLU A 92 -6.28 -3.99 -24.51
N LEU A 93 -5.68 -5.17 -24.72
CA LEU A 93 -4.93 -5.50 -25.94
C LEU A 93 -5.92 -5.86 -27.04
#